data_AF-A0A943DBP7-F1
#
_entry.id   AF-A0A943DBP7-F1
#
_cell.length_a   1.000
_cell.length_b   1.000
_cell.length_c   1.000
_cell.angle_alpha   90.00
_cell.angle_beta   90.00
_cell.angle_gamma   90.00
#
_symmetry.space_group_name_H-M   'P 1'
#
loop_
_entity.id
_entity.type
_entity.pdbx_description
1 polymer ?
#
loop_
_entity_poly.entity_id
_entity_poly.type
_entity_poly.pdbx_seq_one_letter_code
_entity_poly.pdbx_strand_id
1 'polypeptide(L)'
;MLFDFERFTKLFARAYPVAVYGRHKQYCGRDCGLYSYDDALAVFKEYFLTYEYYMGTAHPQLKRERIVDLIQRMDMGETPEECRYNGIDFVPADYPAMIATHFRTRYRNCDYNICHFFSGSIRYLRFCESVLTDGV
;
A
#
# COMPACT_ATOMS: atom_id res chain seq x y z
N MET A 1 -13.98 -10.32 -8.69
CA MET A 1 -13.50 -9.98 -7.34
C MET A 1 -14.54 -10.49 -6.35
N LEU A 2 -14.12 -11.29 -5.38
CA LEU A 2 -14.94 -11.84 -4.29
C LEU A 2 -15.21 -10.78 -3.22
N PHE A 3 -14.23 -9.91 -2.97
CA PHE A 3 -14.31 -8.77 -2.10
C PHE A 3 -15.32 -7.76 -2.64
N ASP A 4 -16.17 -7.23 -1.75
CA ASP A 4 -17.18 -6.22 -2.07
C ASP A 4 -16.52 -4.85 -2.33
N PHE A 5 -15.97 -4.72 -3.54
CA PHE A 5 -15.23 -3.53 -3.96
C PHE A 5 -16.15 -2.33 -4.19
N GLU A 6 -17.42 -2.54 -4.51
CA GLU A 6 -18.38 -1.45 -4.66
C GLU A 6 -18.62 -0.76 -3.31
N ARG A 7 -18.86 -1.56 -2.25
CA ARG A 7 -18.97 -1.04 -0.89
C ARG A 7 -17.67 -0.38 -0.43
N PHE A 8 -16.53 -1.01 -0.71
CA PHE A 8 -15.23 -0.42 -0.40
C PHE A 8 -15.04 0.94 -1.09
N THR A 9 -15.38 1.06 -2.37
CA THR A 9 -15.26 2.31 -3.14
C THR A 9 -16.12 3.43 -2.53
N LYS A 10 -17.35 3.12 -2.08
CA LYS A 10 -18.20 4.09 -1.36
C LYS A 10 -17.57 4.53 -0.03
N LEU A 11 -16.91 3.62 0.68
CA LEU A 11 -16.20 3.94 1.93
C LEU A 11 -14.93 4.76 1.65
N PHE A 12 -14.18 4.40 0.61
CA PHE A 12 -12.98 5.07 0.14
C PHE A 12 -13.27 6.52 -0.26
N ALA A 13 -14.36 6.77 -1.01
CA ALA A 13 -14.83 8.11 -1.34
C ALA A 13 -15.06 9.02 -0.12
N ARG A 14 -15.43 8.45 1.03
CA ARG A 14 -15.60 9.18 2.30
C ARG A 14 -14.30 9.30 3.09
N ALA A 15 -13.35 8.38 2.90
CA ALA A 15 -12.06 8.37 3.58
C ALA A 15 -11.08 9.33 2.90
N TYR A 16 -11.05 9.36 1.57
CA TYR A 16 -10.04 10.06 0.79
C TYR A 16 -9.97 11.57 1.09
N PRO A 17 -11.08 12.34 1.13
CA PRO A 17 -11.00 13.75 1.54
C PRO A 17 -10.43 13.94 2.95
N VAL A 18 -10.73 13.03 3.89
CA VAL A 18 -10.19 13.10 5.26
C VAL A 18 -8.69 12.83 5.26
N ALA A 19 -8.21 11.88 4.46
CA ALA A 19 -6.79 11.62 4.31
C ALA A 19 -6.04 12.85 3.76
N VAL A 20 -6.63 13.51 2.76
CA VAL A 20 -6.12 14.76 2.17
C VAL A 20 -6.05 15.88 3.21
N TYR A 21 -7.12 16.14 3.96
CA TYR A 21 -7.13 17.21 4.97
C TYR A 21 -6.28 16.89 6.20
N GLY A 22 -6.25 15.63 6.63
CA GLY A 22 -5.61 15.21 7.88
C GLY A 22 -4.10 15.01 7.79
N ARG A 23 -3.50 15.11 6.60
CA ARG A 23 -2.05 14.94 6.43
C ARG A 23 -1.33 16.18 6.99
N HIS A 24 -0.88 16.09 8.24
CA HIS A 24 -0.02 17.10 8.85
C HIS A 24 1.36 17.08 8.18
N LYS A 25 1.74 18.21 7.57
CA LYS A 25 3.04 18.46 6.92
C LYS A 25 4.22 18.05 7.80
N GLN A 26 4.86 16.91 7.51
CA GLN A 26 6.02 16.44 8.28
C GLN A 26 7.33 16.34 7.48
N TYR A 27 7.36 16.74 6.20
CA TYR A 27 8.62 16.75 5.44
C TYR A 27 8.90 18.11 4.78
N CYS A 28 9.85 18.84 5.37
CA CYS A 28 10.53 20.02 4.80
C CYS A 28 9.65 21.12 4.16
N GLY A 29 8.39 21.27 4.58
CA GLY A 29 7.51 22.34 4.09
C GLY A 29 7.13 22.26 2.61
N ARG A 30 7.39 21.13 1.93
CA ARG A 30 6.94 20.90 0.54
C ARG A 30 5.60 20.16 0.54
N ASP A 31 4.70 20.57 -0.35
CA ASP A 31 3.49 19.83 -0.64
C ASP A 31 3.88 18.56 -1.41
N CYS A 32 4.19 17.47 -0.72
CA CYS A 32 4.16 16.14 -1.33
C CYS A 32 2.68 15.75 -1.49
N GLY A 33 2.22 15.76 -2.74
CA GLY A 33 0.83 15.41 -3.06
C GLY A 33 0.57 13.95 -2.77
N LEU A 34 -0.56 13.66 -2.11
CA LEU A 34 -1.12 12.32 -2.13
C LEU A 34 -1.29 11.86 -3.58
N TYR A 35 -1.22 10.54 -3.79
CA TYR A 35 -1.68 9.95 -5.04
C TYR A 35 -3.09 10.44 -5.36
N SER A 36 -3.40 10.56 -6.66
CA SER A 36 -4.75 10.90 -7.07
C SER A 36 -5.76 9.89 -6.51
N TYR A 37 -7.04 10.27 -6.46
CA TYR A 37 -8.10 9.38 -6.01
C TYR A 37 -8.08 8.04 -6.74
N ASP A 38 -7.90 8.10 -8.07
CA ASP A 38 -7.92 6.92 -8.93
C ASP A 38 -6.66 6.07 -8.76
N ASP A 39 -5.48 6.69 -8.67
CA ASP A 39 -4.23 5.96 -8.42
C ASP A 39 -4.24 5.27 -7.06
N ALA A 40 -4.71 5.98 -6.03
CA ALA A 40 -4.82 5.44 -4.69
C ALA A 40 -5.79 4.24 -4.68
N LEU A 41 -6.98 4.40 -5.25
CA LEU A 41 -7.98 3.33 -5.34
C LEU A 41 -7.49 2.14 -6.17
N ALA A 42 -6.73 2.38 -7.25
CA ALA A 42 -6.16 1.34 -8.10
C ALA A 42 -5.20 0.44 -7.33
N VAL A 43 -4.35 0.99 -6.46
CA VAL A 43 -3.46 0.20 -5.60
C VAL A 43 -4.24 -0.73 -4.65
N PHE A 44 -5.32 -0.24 -4.03
CA PHE A 44 -6.17 -1.11 -3.20
C PHE A 44 -6.82 -2.22 -4.03
N LYS A 45 -7.31 -1.88 -5.23
CA LYS A 45 -7.92 -2.83 -6.15
C LYS A 45 -6.93 -3.94 -6.53
N GLU A 46 -5.72 -3.56 -6.89
CA GLU A 46 -4.64 -4.48 -7.26
C GLU A 46 -4.29 -5.41 -6.09
N TYR A 47 -4.19 -4.86 -4.87
CA TYR A 47 -3.90 -5.65 -3.69
C TYR A 47 -5.01 -6.67 -3.41
N PHE A 48 -6.28 -6.28 -3.45
CA PHE A 48 -7.39 -7.20 -3.17
C PHE A 48 -7.55 -8.28 -4.24
N LEU A 49 -7.33 -7.96 -5.51
CA LEU A 49 -7.28 -8.96 -6.58
C LEU A 49 -6.15 -9.97 -6.37
N THR A 50 -4.95 -9.48 -6.06
CA THR A 50 -3.79 -10.35 -5.82
C THR A 50 -4.01 -11.21 -4.56
N TYR A 51 -4.57 -10.63 -3.50
CA TYR A 51 -4.95 -11.38 -2.30
C TYR A 51 -5.89 -12.53 -2.62
N GLU A 52 -6.97 -12.28 -3.36
CA GLU A 52 -7.93 -13.31 -3.75
C GLU A 52 -7.29 -14.41 -4.59
N TYR A 53 -6.40 -14.04 -5.50
CA TYR A 53 -5.69 -14.99 -6.33
C TYR A 53 -4.81 -15.95 -5.51
N TYR A 54 -4.04 -15.43 -4.53
CA TYR A 54 -3.13 -16.23 -3.72
C TYR A 54 -3.81 -16.95 -2.54
N MET A 55 -4.80 -16.33 -1.92
CA MET A 55 -5.43 -16.83 -0.69
C MET A 55 -6.72 -17.61 -0.96
N GLY A 56 -7.27 -17.55 -2.18
CA GLY A 56 -8.53 -18.22 -2.54
C GLY A 56 -9.77 -17.70 -1.80
N THR A 57 -9.63 -16.61 -1.05
CA THR A 57 -10.67 -16.01 -0.21
C THR A 57 -10.60 -14.49 -0.31
N ALA A 58 -11.71 -13.81 -0.02
CA ALA A 58 -11.74 -12.35 -0.02
C ALA A 58 -10.93 -11.76 1.15
N HIS A 59 -10.22 -10.66 0.89
CA HIS A 59 -9.53 -9.91 1.95
C HIS A 59 -10.55 -9.43 3.02
N PRO A 60 -10.18 -9.38 4.32
CA PRO A 60 -11.06 -8.81 5.34
C PRO A 60 -11.44 -7.34 5.06
N GLN A 61 -12.65 -6.93 5.41
CA GLN A 61 -13.07 -5.53 5.24
C GLN A 61 -12.26 -4.57 6.12
N LEU A 62 -11.87 -3.43 5.55
CA LEU A 62 -11.17 -2.38 6.28
C LEU A 62 -12.15 -1.39 6.94
N LYS A 63 -11.79 -0.90 8.12
CA LYS A 63 -12.46 0.25 8.73
C LYS A 63 -12.01 1.55 8.06
N ARG A 64 -12.87 2.57 8.07
CA ARG A 64 -12.60 3.87 7.42
C ARG A 64 -11.30 4.50 7.91
N GLU A 65 -11.04 4.45 9.21
CA GLU A 65 -9.86 5.04 9.85
C GLU A 65 -8.58 4.37 9.34
N ARG A 66 -8.63 3.06 9.10
CA ARG A 66 -7.52 2.33 8.49
C ARG A 66 -7.32 2.71 7.03
N ILE A 67 -8.40 2.91 6.27
CA ILE A 67 -8.28 3.39 4.88
C ILE A 67 -7.62 4.78 4.86
N VAL A 68 -8.01 5.69 5.75
CA VAL A 68 -7.40 7.02 5.88
C VAL A 68 -5.89 6.92 6.15
N ASP A 69 -5.50 6.13 7.15
CA ASP A 69 -4.10 5.90 7.52
C ASP A 69 -3.28 5.33 6.36
N LEU A 70 -3.81 4.33 5.66
CA LEU A 70 -3.13 3.71 4.53
C LEU A 70 -2.95 4.68 3.35
N ILE A 71 -3.97 5.49 3.01
CA ILE A 71 -3.85 6.54 1.98
C ILE A 71 -2.72 7.51 2.33
N GLN A 72 -2.62 7.92 3.59
CA GLN A 72 -1.59 8.85 4.07
C GLN A 72 -0.16 8.28 4.05
N ARG A 73 -0.01 6.96 3.87
CA ARG A 73 1.30 6.30 3.83
C ARG A 73 1.72 5.86 2.43
N MET A 74 0.88 6.03 1.41
CA MET A 74 1.11 5.42 0.09
C MET A 74 2.39 5.89 -0.60
N ASP A 75 2.66 7.18 -0.55
CA ASP A 75 3.80 7.79 -1.21
C ASP A 75 5.12 7.50 -0.50
N MET A 76 5.14 7.33 0.82
CA MET A 76 6.38 7.17 1.59
C MET A 76 6.48 5.80 2.27
N GLY A 77 7.58 5.09 2.01
CA GLY A 77 7.96 3.85 2.67
C GLY A 77 9.05 4.04 3.71
N GLU A 78 8.97 3.29 4.81
CA GLU A 78 10.05 3.22 5.79
C GLU A 78 11.17 2.32 5.25
N THR A 79 12.41 2.67 5.54
CA THR A 79 13.60 1.87 5.25
C THR A 79 14.01 1.08 6.49
N PRO A 80 14.74 -0.05 6.35
CA PRO A 80 15.37 -0.73 7.47
C PRO A 80 16.30 0.20 8.27
N GLU A 81 16.49 -0.07 9.57
CA GLU A 81 17.28 0.77 10.48
C GLU A 81 18.74 0.93 10.02
N GLU A 82 19.28 -0.08 9.34
CA GLU A 82 20.64 -0.09 8.82
C GLU A 82 20.80 0.73 7.52
N CYS A 83 19.70 1.19 6.92
CA CYS A 83 19.74 2.02 5.72
C CYS A 83 20.17 3.46 6.05
N ARG A 84 21.02 4.01 5.19
CA ARG A 84 21.49 5.41 5.30
C ARG A 84 20.38 6.45 5.10
N TYR A 85 19.31 6.06 4.40
CA TYR A 85 18.13 6.88 4.16
C TYR A 85 17.05 6.47 5.15
N ASN A 86 16.25 7.43 5.63
CA ASN A 86 15.16 7.22 6.61
C ASN A 86 13.77 7.08 5.95
N GLY A 87 13.73 6.94 4.62
CA GLY A 87 12.51 6.75 3.86
C GLY A 87 12.80 6.65 2.36
N ILE A 88 11.81 6.18 1.62
CA ILE A 88 11.80 6.12 0.16
C ILE A 88 10.44 6.61 -0.35
N ASP A 89 10.45 7.36 -1.45
CA ASP A 89 9.22 7.72 -2.15
C ASP A 89 8.90 6.66 -3.19
N PHE A 90 7.65 6.20 -3.22
CA PHE A 90 7.10 5.35 -4.26
C PHE A 90 6.22 6.17 -5.20
N VAL A 91 6.04 5.64 -6.41
CA VAL A 91 5.00 6.09 -7.35
C VAL A 91 3.94 4.99 -7.51
N PRO A 92 2.72 5.31 -7.97
CA PRO A 92 1.67 4.31 -8.17
C PRO A 92 2.10 3.14 -9.06
N ALA A 93 2.98 3.39 -10.04
CA ALA A 93 3.50 2.38 -10.96
C ALA A 93 4.40 1.32 -10.29
N ASP A 94 4.96 1.58 -9.11
CA ASP A 94 5.81 0.62 -8.39
C ASP A 94 4.98 -0.49 -7.71
N TYR A 95 3.73 -0.16 -7.36
CA TYR A 95 2.89 -1.02 -6.53
C TYR A 95 2.59 -2.40 -7.12
N PRO A 96 2.25 -2.56 -8.42
CA PRO A 96 1.96 -3.89 -8.98
C PRO A 96 3.11 -4.88 -8.76
N ALA A 97 4.35 -4.48 -9.04
CA ALA A 97 5.52 -5.34 -8.86
C ALA A 97 5.79 -5.63 -7.37
N MET A 98 5.68 -4.62 -6.50
CA MET A 98 5.84 -4.77 -5.05
C MET A 98 4.78 -5.71 -4.45
N ILE A 99 3.52 -5.58 -4.87
CA ILE A 99 2.39 -6.41 -4.43
C ILE A 99 2.61 -7.85 -4.89
N ALA A 100 2.94 -8.07 -6.16
CA ALA A 100 3.21 -9.41 -6.67
C ALA A 100 4.36 -10.08 -5.89
N THR A 101 5.44 -9.34 -5.64
CA THR A 101 6.56 -9.83 -4.84
C THR A 101 6.17 -10.09 -3.39
N HIS A 102 5.31 -9.27 -2.78
CA HIS A 102 4.78 -9.52 -1.43
C HIS A 102 4.10 -10.87 -1.28
N PHE A 103 3.25 -11.26 -2.22
CA PHE A 103 2.54 -12.54 -2.15
C PHE A 103 3.41 -13.76 -2.52
N ARG A 104 4.53 -13.55 -3.23
CA ARG A 104 5.52 -14.62 -3.46
C ARG A 104 6.40 -14.87 -2.24
N THR A 105 6.59 -13.86 -1.40
CA THR A 105 7.42 -13.95 -0.20
C THR A 105 6.74 -14.75 0.88
N ARG A 106 7.42 -15.78 1.38
CA ARG A 106 6.94 -16.57 2.51
C ARG A 106 7.27 -15.89 3.83
N TYR A 107 6.26 -15.33 4.47
CA TYR A 107 6.34 -14.83 5.84
C TYR A 107 6.00 -15.92 6.84
N ARG A 108 6.56 -15.83 8.04
CA ARG A 108 6.15 -16.67 9.18
C ARG A 108 4.85 -16.08 9.77
N ASN A 109 3.78 -16.89 9.83
CA ASN A 109 2.49 -16.52 10.44
C ASN A 109 1.88 -15.22 9.89
N CYS A 110 1.87 -15.05 8.57
CA CYS A 110 1.27 -13.88 7.93
C CYS A 110 -0.07 -14.24 7.29
N ASP A 111 -1.04 -13.36 7.46
CA ASP A 111 -2.37 -13.43 6.84
C ASP A 111 -2.47 -12.64 5.53
N TYR A 112 -1.35 -12.03 5.10
CA TYR A 112 -1.22 -11.12 3.96
C TYR A 112 -2.25 -9.97 3.99
N ASN A 113 -2.61 -9.49 5.18
CA ASN A 113 -3.45 -8.31 5.28
C ASN A 113 -2.74 -7.09 4.68
N ILE A 114 -3.45 -6.24 3.96
CA ILE A 114 -2.88 -5.02 3.38
C ILE A 114 -2.25 -4.10 4.45
N CYS A 115 -2.73 -4.13 5.69
CA CYS A 115 -2.10 -3.41 6.80
C CYS A 115 -0.66 -3.90 7.05
N HIS A 116 -0.39 -5.20 6.87
CA HIS A 116 0.95 -5.75 7.00
C HIS A 116 1.86 -5.28 5.86
N PHE A 117 1.35 -5.26 4.63
CA PHE A 117 2.08 -4.72 3.48
C PHE A 117 2.52 -3.27 3.70
N PHE A 118 1.67 -2.43 4.31
CA PHE A 118 1.98 -1.05 4.63
C PHE A 118 2.75 -0.85 5.95
N SER A 119 3.11 -1.91 6.67
CA SER A 119 3.82 -1.82 7.95
C SER A 119 5.34 -1.82 7.79
N GLY A 120 6.02 -0.98 8.58
CA GLY A 120 7.48 -0.93 8.64
C GLY A 120 8.11 -0.79 7.25
N SER A 121 9.20 -1.52 7.06
CA SER A 121 9.98 -1.54 5.82
C SER A 121 9.51 -2.57 4.78
N ILE A 122 8.33 -3.18 4.93
CA ILE A 122 7.87 -4.26 4.04
C ILE A 122 7.85 -3.79 2.59
N ARG A 123 7.22 -2.65 2.29
CA ARG A 123 7.18 -2.08 0.93
C ARG A 123 8.57 -1.85 0.37
N TYR A 124 9.48 -1.26 1.14
CA TYR A 124 10.87 -1.05 0.71
C TYR A 124 11.53 -2.37 0.31
N LEU A 125 11.42 -3.41 1.16
CA LEU A 125 11.99 -4.73 0.86
C LEU A 125 11.40 -5.34 -0.40
N ARG A 126 10.07 -5.21 -0.62
CA ARG A 126 9.43 -5.72 -1.84
C ARG A 126 9.87 -4.96 -3.08
N PHE A 127 10.03 -3.64 -2.97
CA PHE A 127 10.51 -2.80 -4.06
C PHE A 127 11.92 -3.22 -4.49
N CYS A 128 12.86 -3.30 -3.54
CA CYS A 128 14.23 -3.75 -3.82
C CYS A 128 14.26 -5.13 -4.47
N GLU A 129 13.48 -6.09 -3.96
CA GLU A 129 13.43 -7.43 -4.54
C GLU A 129 12.82 -7.43 -5.94
N SER A 130 11.77 -6.65 -6.19
CA SER A 130 11.16 -6.57 -7.53
C SER A 130 12.13 -6.02 -8.58
N VAL A 131 12.91 -5.00 -8.24
CA VAL A 131 13.90 -4.41 -9.13
C VAL A 131 15.08 -5.36 -9.39
N LEU A 132 15.48 -6.15 -8.39
CA LEU A 132 16.58 -7.11 -8.52
C LEU A 132 16.19 -8.34 -9.35
N THR A 133 14.91 -8.76 -9.36
CA THR A 133 14.45 -9.92 -10.14
C THR A 133 14.21 -9.64 -11.62
N ASP A 134 13.95 -8.39 -12.01
CA ASP A 134 13.74 -8.00 -13.41
C ASP A 134 15.06 -7.81 -14.20
N GLY A 135 16.20 -8.11 -13.58
CA GLY A 135 17.55 -7.99 -14.15
C GLY A 135 18.26 -9.31 -14.49
N VAL A 136 17.55 -10.45 -14.52
CA VAL A 136 18.10 -11.78 -14.86
C VAL A 136 17.42 -12.38 -16.08
#